data_AF-A0A3D4B9K3-F1
#
_entry.id   AF-A0A3D4B9K3-F1
#
_cell.length_a   1.000
_cell.length_b   1.000
_cell.length_c   1.000
_cell.angle_alpha   90.00
_cell.angle_beta   90.00
_cell.angle_gamma   90.00
#
_symmetry.space_group_name_H-M   'P 1'
#
loop_
_entity.id
_entity.type
_entity.pdbx_description
1 polymer ?
#
loop_
_entity_poly.entity_id
_entity_poly.type
_entity_poly.pdbx_seq_one_letter_code
_entity_poly.pdbx_strand_id
1 'polypeptide(L)'
;VILRDTAVPAYSMIPPGFKDYADSTFKSEQGFNPPRAKQLIREAGYPNGRGFPTQELWLRAPTPSLQLVAEAMQGMLKEHIGITVSIRAADRSVYMSNLYNWRMNLGLIVFVADYVDPRNMLDMIWRSQPMGYGRQDWSNDIFDRIVIEAAAELDPAKRSQLYRQ
;
A
#
# COMPACT_ATOMS: atom_id res chain seq x y z
N VAL A 1 -20.29 7.89 -7.05
CA VAL A 1 -18.84 7.73 -7.35
C VAL A 1 -18.05 8.67 -6.46
N ILE A 2 -17.18 8.14 -5.58
CA ILE A 2 -16.51 8.92 -4.52
C ILE A 2 -15.41 9.82 -5.10
N LEU A 3 -14.57 9.26 -5.98
CA LEU A 3 -13.40 9.95 -6.54
C LEU A 3 -13.69 10.69 -7.85
N ARG A 4 -14.93 10.67 -8.35
CA ARG A 4 -15.40 11.44 -9.55
C ARG A 4 -14.40 11.45 -10.73
N ASP A 5 -13.88 10.29 -11.10
CA ASP A 5 -12.93 10.09 -12.21
C ASP A 5 -11.58 10.84 -12.08
N THR A 6 -11.24 11.31 -10.88
CA THR A 6 -9.94 11.97 -10.60
C THR A 6 -8.80 10.99 -10.28
N ALA A 7 -9.07 9.69 -10.33
CA ALA A 7 -8.11 8.63 -10.05
C ALA A 7 -8.37 7.41 -10.94
N VAL A 8 -7.31 6.65 -11.21
CA VAL A 8 -7.37 5.36 -11.89
C VAL A 8 -7.05 4.24 -10.89
N PRO A 9 -7.63 3.03 -11.04
CA PRO A 9 -7.24 1.89 -10.21
C PRO A 9 -5.75 1.58 -10.37
N ALA A 10 -5.04 1.41 -9.25
CA ALA A 10 -3.63 1.03 -9.23
C ALA A 10 -3.49 -0.46 -8.88
N TYR A 11 -2.65 -1.18 -9.63
CA TYR A 11 -2.32 -2.60 -9.37
C TYR A 11 -0.84 -2.81 -9.08
N SER A 12 -0.02 -1.77 -9.18
CA SER A 12 1.41 -1.77 -8.83
C SER A 12 1.79 -0.46 -8.14
N MET A 13 2.97 -0.45 -7.51
CA MET A 13 3.49 0.72 -6.80
C MET A 13 4.01 1.82 -7.75
N ILE A 14 4.49 1.45 -8.93
CA ILE A 14 4.90 2.40 -9.96
C ILE A 14 3.61 2.96 -10.61
N PRO A 15 3.41 4.29 -10.65
CA PRO A 15 2.19 4.87 -11.22
C PRO A 15 2.27 5.01 -12.75
N PRO A 16 1.12 5.20 -13.43
CA PRO A 16 1.09 5.53 -14.86
C PRO A 16 2.00 6.71 -15.20
N GLY A 17 2.74 6.59 -16.31
CA GLY A 17 3.67 7.63 -16.78
C GLY A 17 5.10 7.49 -16.27
N PHE A 18 5.37 6.59 -15.32
CA PHE A 18 6.73 6.24 -14.93
C PHE A 18 7.32 5.18 -15.87
N LYS A 19 8.65 5.17 -16.01
CA LYS A 19 9.36 4.04 -16.64
C LYS A 19 9.01 2.76 -15.89
N ASP A 20 8.91 1.63 -16.61
CA ASP A 20 8.66 0.32 -16.02
C ASP A 20 7.33 0.17 -15.27
N TYR A 21 6.38 1.08 -15.53
CA TYR A 21 4.98 0.91 -15.14
C TYR A 21 4.43 -0.41 -15.69
N ALA A 22 4.03 -1.29 -14.77
CA ALA A 22 3.38 -2.56 -15.08
C ALA A 22 1.87 -2.39 -14.91
N ASP A 23 1.21 -1.95 -15.99
CA ASP A 23 -0.18 -1.48 -15.98
C ASP A 23 -1.18 -2.48 -15.40
N SER A 24 -1.50 -3.52 -16.18
CA SER A 24 -2.47 -4.53 -15.81
C SER A 24 -1.85 -5.88 -15.47
N THR A 25 -0.51 -5.96 -15.46
CA THR A 25 0.24 -7.19 -15.16
C THR A 25 -0.20 -7.83 -13.86
N PHE A 26 -0.48 -7.02 -12.83
CA PHE A 26 -0.85 -7.49 -11.50
C PHE A 26 -2.36 -7.38 -11.20
N LYS A 27 -3.18 -7.12 -12.23
CA LYS A 27 -4.63 -6.92 -12.05
C LYS A 27 -5.33 -8.19 -11.62
N SER A 28 -4.85 -9.37 -12.04
CA SER A 28 -5.39 -10.66 -11.59
C SER A 28 -5.21 -10.88 -10.10
N GLU A 29 -4.12 -10.37 -9.53
CA GLU A 29 -3.72 -10.55 -8.14
C GLU A 29 -4.29 -9.45 -7.23
N GLN A 30 -4.25 -8.20 -7.68
CA GLN A 30 -4.61 -7.01 -6.89
C GLN A 30 -6.02 -6.47 -7.20
N GLY A 31 -6.69 -7.03 -8.20
CA GLY A 31 -8.03 -6.63 -8.59
C GLY A 31 -9.09 -6.96 -7.55
N PHE A 32 -10.23 -6.28 -7.63
CA PHE A 32 -11.35 -6.51 -6.73
C PHE A 32 -11.93 -7.92 -6.91
N ASN A 33 -11.71 -8.80 -5.92
CA ASN A 33 -12.16 -10.20 -5.93
C ASN A 33 -12.69 -10.64 -4.56
N PRO A 34 -13.96 -10.33 -4.21
CA PRO A 34 -14.57 -10.74 -2.94
C PRO A 34 -14.58 -12.25 -2.68
N PRO A 35 -14.83 -13.13 -3.67
CA PRO A 35 -14.70 -14.58 -3.46
C PRO A 35 -13.33 -15.00 -2.97
N ARG A 36 -12.25 -14.50 -3.59
CA ARG A 36 -10.87 -14.78 -3.17
C ARG A 36 -10.57 -14.20 -1.79
N ALA A 37 -11.01 -12.98 -1.50
CA ALA A 37 -10.82 -12.35 -0.19
C ALA A 37 -11.50 -13.15 0.93
N LYS A 38 -12.74 -13.62 0.73
CA LYS A 38 -13.45 -14.49 1.67
C LYS A 38 -12.74 -15.83 1.90
N GLN A 39 -12.14 -16.39 0.85
CA GLN A 39 -11.33 -17.60 0.97
C GLN A 39 -10.10 -17.35 1.86
N LEU A 40 -9.31 -16.31 1.58
CA LEU A 40 -8.09 -15.99 2.33
C LEU A 40 -8.38 -15.72 3.81
N ILE A 41 -9.44 -14.96 4.10
CA ILE A 41 -9.85 -14.66 5.49
C ILE A 41 -10.31 -15.91 6.24
N ARG A 42 -10.95 -16.87 5.56
CA ARG A 42 -11.28 -18.18 6.13
C ARG A 42 -10.03 -19.02 6.39
N GLU A 43 -9.11 -19.07 5.44
CA GLU A 43 -7.82 -19.78 5.57
C GLU A 43 -6.98 -19.22 6.72
N ALA A 44 -7.07 -17.91 6.98
CA ALA A 44 -6.46 -17.25 8.12
C ALA A 44 -7.15 -17.54 9.48
N GLY A 45 -8.21 -18.34 9.51
CA GLY A 45 -8.93 -18.72 10.73
C GLY A 45 -10.08 -17.79 11.14
N TYR A 46 -10.46 -16.83 10.28
CA TYR A 46 -11.49 -15.82 10.58
C TYR A 46 -12.68 -15.91 9.61
N PRO A 47 -13.41 -17.03 9.53
CA PRO A 47 -14.51 -17.17 8.58
C PRO A 47 -15.55 -16.04 8.71
N ASN A 48 -15.80 -15.32 7.61
CA ASN A 48 -16.65 -14.11 7.58
C ASN A 48 -16.21 -13.03 8.58
N GLY A 49 -14.91 -12.91 8.85
CA GLY A 49 -14.33 -11.95 9.78
C GLY A 49 -14.59 -12.25 11.26
N ARG A 50 -15.22 -13.38 11.60
CA ARG A 50 -15.52 -13.73 12.99
C ARG A 50 -14.22 -13.95 13.77
N GLY A 51 -14.08 -13.29 14.90
CA GLY A 51 -12.87 -13.33 15.72
C GLY A 51 -11.72 -12.47 15.21
N PHE A 52 -11.86 -11.80 14.06
CA PHE A 52 -10.82 -10.90 13.55
C PHE A 52 -10.73 -9.68 14.47
N PRO A 53 -9.53 -9.30 14.94
CA PRO A 53 -9.38 -8.18 15.86
C PRO A 53 -9.79 -6.86 15.18
N THR A 54 -10.53 -6.02 15.89
CA THR A 54 -10.85 -4.66 15.41
C THR A 54 -9.56 -3.92 15.07
N GLN A 55 -9.50 -3.31 13.89
CA GLN A 55 -8.36 -2.51 13.44
C GLN A 55 -8.72 -1.04 13.40
N GLU A 56 -7.72 -0.17 13.60
CA GLU A 56 -7.83 1.25 13.31
C GLU A 56 -7.27 1.53 11.91
N LEU A 57 -8.04 2.20 11.05
CA LEU A 57 -7.59 2.77 9.80
C LEU A 57 -7.16 4.22 10.05
N TRP A 58 -5.85 4.45 10.09
CA TRP A 58 -5.29 5.75 10.42
C TRP A 58 -5.27 6.69 9.21
N LEU A 59 -5.65 7.94 9.42
CA LEU A 59 -5.63 9.01 8.42
C LEU A 59 -4.72 10.16 8.86
N ARG A 60 -3.81 10.58 7.97
CA ARG A 60 -2.88 11.69 8.21
C ARG A 60 -3.50 13.02 7.81
N ALA A 61 -3.98 13.80 8.79
CA ALA A 61 -4.60 15.11 8.59
C ALA A 61 -5.57 15.12 7.38
N PRO A 62 -6.63 14.28 7.39
CA PRO A 62 -7.41 13.97 6.20
C PRO A 62 -8.14 15.18 5.65
N THR A 63 -8.19 15.27 4.32
CA THR A 63 -9.17 16.10 3.60
C THR A 63 -10.55 15.44 3.67
N PRO A 64 -11.65 16.18 3.40
CA PRO A 64 -12.98 15.59 3.29
C PRO A 64 -13.05 14.45 2.27
N SER A 65 -12.31 14.55 1.16
CA SER A 65 -12.24 13.49 0.16
C SER A 65 -11.57 12.22 0.69
N LEU A 66 -10.47 12.34 1.44
CA LEU A 66 -9.79 11.18 2.03
C LEU A 66 -10.65 10.52 3.12
N GLN A 67 -11.41 11.31 3.87
CA GLN A 67 -12.38 10.80 4.84
C GLN A 67 -13.46 9.92 4.17
N LEU A 68 -14.04 10.39 3.07
CA LEU A 68 -15.02 9.61 2.29
C LEU A 68 -14.43 8.31 1.73
N VAL A 69 -13.16 8.33 1.30
CA VAL A 69 -12.46 7.10 0.86
C VAL A 69 -12.31 6.13 2.03
N ALA A 70 -11.93 6.60 3.21
CA ALA A 70 -11.79 5.76 4.40
C ALA A 70 -13.12 5.12 4.83
N GLU A 71 -14.22 5.87 4.76
CA GLU A 71 -15.58 5.37 5.05
C GLU A 71 -16.02 4.31 4.04
N ALA A 72 -15.70 4.49 2.76
CA ALA A 72 -15.97 3.47 1.75
C ALA A 72 -15.14 2.21 1.96
N MET A 73 -13.86 2.33 2.28
CA MET A 73 -13.02 1.19 2.63
C MET A 73 -13.55 0.45 3.86
N GLN A 74 -13.99 1.18 4.89
CA GLN A 74 -14.64 0.59 6.06
C GLN A 74 -15.90 -0.20 5.68
N GLY A 75 -16.77 0.36 4.85
CA GLY A 75 -17.96 -0.31 4.34
C GLY A 75 -17.63 -1.56 3.52
N MET A 76 -16.70 -1.46 2.57
CA MET A 76 -16.29 -2.57 1.70
C MET A 76 -15.66 -3.73 2.47
N LEU A 77 -14.81 -3.45 3.45
CA LEU A 77 -14.23 -4.48 4.33
C LEU A 77 -15.33 -5.21 5.12
N LYS A 78 -16.31 -4.45 5.62
CA LYS A 78 -17.43 -5.02 6.37
C LYS A 78 -18.32 -5.88 5.50
N GLU A 79 -18.72 -5.36 4.34
CA GLU A 79 -19.62 -6.02 3.40
C GLU A 79 -19.01 -7.30 2.82
N HIS A 80 -17.76 -7.25 2.38
CA HIS A 80 -17.18 -8.34 1.59
C HIS A 80 -16.50 -9.40 2.44
N ILE A 81 -15.92 -9.05 3.60
CA ILE A 81 -15.17 -10.01 4.44
C ILE A 81 -15.50 -9.94 5.92
N GLY A 82 -16.50 -9.12 6.32
CA GLY A 82 -17.00 -9.07 7.69
C GLY A 82 -16.13 -8.31 8.69
N ILE A 83 -14.99 -7.78 8.24
CA ILE A 83 -14.02 -7.06 9.09
C ILE A 83 -14.56 -5.68 9.46
N THR A 84 -14.51 -5.37 10.75
CA THR A 84 -14.81 -4.02 11.25
C THR A 84 -13.51 -3.24 11.46
N VAL A 85 -13.44 -2.03 10.92
CA VAL A 85 -12.35 -1.08 11.17
C VAL A 85 -12.93 0.21 11.74
N SER A 86 -12.24 0.87 12.67
CA SER A 86 -12.56 2.23 13.11
C SER A 86 -11.66 3.23 12.37
N ILE A 87 -12.19 4.39 11.99
CA ILE A 87 -11.39 5.42 11.32
C ILE A 87 -10.76 6.31 12.39
N ARG A 88 -9.45 6.52 12.30
CA ARG A 88 -8.69 7.34 13.24
C ARG A 88 -7.93 8.45 12.52
N ALA A 89 -8.45 9.67 12.60
CA ALA A 89 -7.74 10.85 12.14
C ALA A 89 -6.70 11.29 13.18
N ALA A 90 -5.49 11.63 12.72
CA ALA A 90 -4.43 12.19 13.55
C ALA A 90 -3.77 13.36 12.82
N ASP A 91 -3.22 14.31 13.58
CA ASP A 91 -2.32 15.31 12.99
C ASP A 91 -1.07 14.65 12.41
N ARG A 92 -0.33 15.42 11.59
CA ARG A 92 0.84 14.90 10.88
C ARG A 92 1.92 14.36 11.82
N SER A 93 2.20 15.03 12.94
CA SER A 93 3.27 14.63 13.86
C SER A 93 2.94 13.30 14.52
N VAL A 94 1.72 13.18 15.04
CA VAL A 94 1.23 11.95 15.69
C VAL A 94 1.19 10.79 14.69
N TYR A 95 0.66 11.02 13.49
CA TYR A 95 0.61 9.99 12.45
C TYR A 95 2.01 9.49 12.08
N MET A 96 2.94 10.41 11.74
CA MET A 96 4.28 10.01 11.30
C MET A 96 5.07 9.35 12.42
N SER A 97 4.91 9.79 13.67
CA SER A 97 5.52 9.14 14.83
C SER A 97 5.04 7.69 14.98
N ASN A 98 3.72 7.44 14.89
CA ASN A 98 3.19 6.08 14.98
C ASN A 98 3.56 5.22 13.74
N LEU A 99 3.69 5.83 12.56
CA LEU A 99 4.16 5.16 11.34
C LEU A 99 5.60 4.64 11.50
N TYR A 100 6.54 5.53 11.84
CA TYR A 100 7.95 5.14 11.96
C TYR A 100 8.23 4.25 13.17
N ASN A 101 7.38 4.26 14.20
CA ASN A 101 7.46 3.34 15.34
C ASN A 101 6.63 2.06 15.15
N TRP A 102 6.09 1.83 13.94
CA TRP A 102 5.31 0.62 13.59
C TRP A 102 4.14 0.34 14.54
N ARG A 103 3.45 1.40 14.99
CA ARG A 103 2.31 1.32 15.91
C ARG A 103 0.95 1.38 15.19
N MET A 104 0.95 1.28 13.87
CA MET A 104 -0.26 1.32 13.04
C MET A 104 -0.29 0.11 12.13
N ASN A 105 -1.36 -0.68 12.22
CA ASN A 105 -1.55 -1.84 11.34
C ASN A 105 -2.06 -1.41 9.97
N LEU A 106 -2.93 -0.38 9.92
CA LEU A 106 -3.52 0.14 8.69
C LEU A 106 -3.44 1.67 8.68
N GLY A 107 -2.91 2.23 7.59
CA GLY A 107 -2.82 3.67 7.40
C GLY A 107 -3.02 4.07 5.95
N LEU A 108 -3.77 5.15 5.74
CA LEU A 108 -3.84 5.83 4.45
C LEU A 108 -2.86 7.00 4.43
N ILE A 109 -1.91 6.92 3.51
CA ILE A 109 -0.92 7.95 3.28
C ILE A 109 -0.74 8.16 1.78
N VAL A 110 -0.71 9.44 1.39
CA VAL A 110 -0.32 9.84 0.04
C VAL A 110 1.20 9.99 0.00
N PHE A 111 1.81 9.36 -0.99
CA PHE A 111 3.18 9.62 -1.42
C PHE A 111 3.13 10.30 -2.79
N VAL A 112 3.91 11.37 -2.95
CA VAL A 112 4.05 12.11 -4.21
C VAL A 112 5.49 11.95 -4.65
N ALA A 113 5.69 11.67 -5.93
CA ALA A 113 7.03 11.42 -6.44
C ALA A 113 7.90 12.68 -6.35
N ASP A 114 9.14 12.52 -5.88
CA ASP A 114 10.12 13.61 -5.91
C ASP A 114 10.83 13.71 -7.26
N TYR A 115 10.92 12.58 -7.98
CA TYR A 115 11.51 12.47 -9.32
C TYR A 115 10.93 11.27 -10.09
N VAL A 116 10.97 11.34 -11.44
CA VAL A 116 10.34 10.35 -12.33
C VAL A 116 11.25 9.14 -12.56
N ASP A 117 11.43 8.33 -11.52
CA ASP A 117 12.23 7.10 -11.54
C ASP A 117 11.56 6.02 -10.68
N PRO A 118 11.51 4.75 -11.12
CA PRO A 118 11.00 3.63 -10.32
C PRO A 118 11.58 3.56 -8.90
N ARG A 119 12.85 3.95 -8.74
CA ARG A 119 13.53 3.99 -7.44
C ARG A 119 12.77 4.80 -6.39
N ASN A 120 12.18 5.94 -6.79
CA ASN A 120 11.48 6.82 -5.86
C ASN A 120 10.25 6.12 -5.24
N MET A 121 9.64 5.18 -5.98
CA MET A 121 8.47 4.42 -5.54
C MET A 121 8.82 3.10 -4.85
N LEU A 122 9.83 2.39 -5.36
CA LEU A 122 10.19 1.05 -4.88
C LEU A 122 11.20 1.08 -3.73
N ASP A 123 12.41 1.58 -3.97
CA ASP A 123 13.48 1.63 -2.95
C ASP A 123 13.08 2.54 -1.79
N MET A 124 12.68 3.78 -2.10
CA MET A 124 12.45 4.82 -1.08
C MET A 124 11.31 4.50 -0.11
N ILE A 125 10.35 3.66 -0.52
CA ILE A 125 9.19 3.30 0.29
C ILE A 125 9.36 1.91 0.89
N TRP A 126 9.82 0.94 0.09
CA TRP A 126 9.73 -0.47 0.45
C TRP A 126 11.04 -1.11 0.87
N ARG A 127 12.22 -0.56 0.53
CA ARG A 127 13.49 -1.18 0.96
C ARG A 127 13.48 -1.35 2.49
N SER A 128 13.87 -2.53 2.97
CA SER A 128 13.85 -2.84 4.40
C SER A 128 14.68 -1.81 5.17
N GLN A 129 14.13 -1.29 6.25
CA GLN A 129 14.75 -0.31 7.12
C GLN A 129 14.43 -0.63 8.58
N PRO A 130 15.31 -0.30 9.53
CA PRO A 130 14.99 -0.46 10.94
C PRO A 130 13.85 0.48 11.37
N MET A 131 13.21 0.13 12.49
CA MET A 131 12.22 0.98 13.15
C MET A 131 12.81 2.38 13.40
N GLY A 132 11.99 3.41 13.19
CA GLY A 132 12.41 4.81 13.23
C GLY A 132 12.87 5.37 11.88
N TYR A 133 13.22 4.51 10.92
CA TYR A 133 13.67 4.90 9.57
C TYR A 133 12.69 4.44 8.49
N GLY A 134 12.22 3.19 8.58
CA GLY A 134 11.22 2.62 7.66
C GLY A 134 9.80 2.98 8.05
N ARG A 135 8.93 3.17 7.05
CA ARG A 135 7.50 3.47 7.27
C ARG A 135 6.68 2.23 7.68
N GLN A 136 7.22 1.04 7.51
CA GLN A 136 6.60 -0.23 7.87
C GLN A 136 7.68 -1.23 8.32
N ASP A 137 7.24 -2.27 9.03
CA ASP A 137 8.05 -3.39 9.53
C ASP A 137 8.34 -4.46 8.46
N TRP A 138 7.91 -4.22 7.22
CA TRP A 138 8.17 -5.10 6.10
C TRP A 138 9.67 -5.23 5.83
N SER A 139 10.11 -6.48 5.63
CA SER A 139 11.47 -6.78 5.21
C SER A 139 11.50 -7.92 4.20
N ASN A 140 12.39 -7.81 3.22
CA ASN A 140 12.60 -8.84 2.20
C ASN A 140 13.98 -8.73 1.55
N ASP A 141 14.88 -9.65 1.89
CA ASP A 141 16.28 -9.65 1.39
C ASP A 141 16.38 -9.75 -0.14
N ILE A 142 15.44 -10.45 -0.78
CA ILE A 142 15.44 -10.61 -2.24
C ILE A 142 15.09 -9.27 -2.89
N PHE A 143 14.05 -8.61 -2.43
CA PHE A 143 13.64 -7.30 -2.92
C PHE A 143 14.75 -6.26 -2.68
N ASP A 144 15.32 -6.23 -1.47
CA ASP A 144 16.41 -5.31 -1.13
C ASP A 144 17.59 -5.46 -2.08
N ARG A 145 18.00 -6.70 -2.35
CA ARG A 145 19.06 -6.98 -3.32
C ARG A 145 18.71 -6.44 -4.70
N ILE A 146 17.50 -6.70 -5.19
CA ILE A 146 17.05 -6.28 -6.54
C ILE A 146 17.04 -4.75 -6.65
N VAL A 147 16.47 -4.03 -5.68
CA VAL A 147 16.37 -2.57 -5.77
C VAL A 147 17.73 -1.88 -5.59
N ILE A 148 18.64 -2.47 -4.81
CA ILE A 148 20.02 -1.97 -4.67
C ILE A 148 20.81 -2.20 -5.97
N GLU A 149 20.71 -3.39 -6.57
CA GLU A 149 21.34 -3.69 -7.86
C GLU A 149 20.80 -2.77 -8.96
N ALA A 150 19.48 -2.57 -9.01
CA ALA A 150 18.85 -1.67 -9.97
C ALA A 150 19.30 -0.21 -9.77
N ALA A 151 19.54 0.23 -8.54
CA ALA A 151 20.04 1.58 -8.28
C ALA A 151 21.50 1.78 -8.75
N ALA A 152 22.31 0.72 -8.79
CA ALA A 152 23.71 0.76 -9.22
C ALA A 152 23.93 0.44 -10.71
N GLU A 153 22.94 -0.14 -11.39
CA GLU A 153 23.03 -0.53 -12.80
C GLU A 153 22.99 0.69 -13.75
N LEU A 154 23.99 0.76 -14.63
CA LEU A 154 24.18 1.84 -15.60
C LEU A 154 23.53 1.53 -16.95
N ASP A 155 23.36 0.24 -17.28
CA ASP A 155 22.65 -0.20 -18.48
C ASP A 155 21.13 -0.02 -18.31
N PRO A 156 20.48 0.85 -19.09
CA PRO A 156 19.07 1.16 -18.90
C PRO A 156 18.11 -0.02 -19.12
N ALA A 157 18.49 -1.00 -19.92
CA ALA A 157 17.66 -2.17 -20.22
C ALA A 157 17.76 -3.20 -19.09
N LYS A 158 18.96 -3.49 -18.60
CA LYS A 158 19.16 -4.34 -17.41
C LYS A 158 18.50 -3.76 -16.18
N ARG A 159 18.65 -2.45 -15.97
CA ARG A 159 17.99 -1.74 -14.87
C ARG A 159 16.47 -1.90 -14.88
N SER A 160 15.87 -1.79 -16.07
CA SER A 160 14.44 -1.98 -16.25
C SER A 160 13.98 -3.42 -16.02
N GLN A 161 14.81 -4.42 -16.36
CA GLN A 161 14.51 -5.82 -16.06
C GLN A 161 14.51 -6.09 -14.54
N LEU A 162 15.40 -5.43 -13.79
CA LEU A 162 15.43 -5.54 -12.33
C LEU A 162 14.17 -4.93 -11.70
N TYR A 163 13.73 -3.74 -12.12
CA TYR A 163 12.53 -3.10 -11.56
C TYR A 163 11.20 -3.80 -11.90
N ARG A 164 11.18 -4.70 -12.89
CA ARG A 164 9.97 -5.44 -13.30
C ARG A 164 9.79 -6.79 -12.59
N GLN A 165 10.80 -7.24 -11.85
CA GLN A 165 10.71 -8.45 -11.00
C GLN A 165 9.91 -8.14 -9.74
#